data_AF-A0AAU2MSB5-F1
#
_entry.id   AF-A0AAU2MSB5-F1
#
_cell.length_a   1.000
_cell.length_b   1.000
_cell.length_c   1.000
_cell.angle_alpha   90.00
_cell.angle_beta   90.00
_cell.angle_gamma   90.00
#
_symmetry.space_group_name_H-M   'P 1'
#
loop_
_entity.id
_entity.type
_entity.pdbx_description
1 polymer ?
#
loop_
_entity_poly.entity_id
_entity_poly.type
_entity_poly.pdbx_seq_one_letter_code
_entity_poly.pdbx_strand_id
1 'polypeptide(L)'
;MVEVQFTDAAGRRWSLFDKAPIFAAMGELGPDTSYPVEVTVACVVAEGDGLAGDDEVVTISTSPHGVTTPDGREEFTVRRDQLIR
;
A
#
# COMPACT_ATOMS: atom_id res chain seq x y z
N MET A 1 -7.20 -14.84 -4.19
CA MET A 1 -6.17 -14.04 -3.50
C MET A 1 -5.35 -13.37 -4.58
N VAL A 2 -4.96 -12.12 -4.38
CA VAL A 2 -4.17 -11.31 -5.31
C VAL A 2 -2.92 -10.81 -4.60
N GLU A 3 -1.89 -10.49 -5.37
CA GLU A 3 -0.68 -9.82 -4.89
C GLU A 3 -0.76 -8.34 -5.28
N VAL A 4 -0.47 -7.46 -4.31
CA VAL A 4 -0.21 -6.04 -4.56
C VAL A 4 1.25 -5.77 -4.27
N GLN A 5 1.94 -5.15 -5.22
CA GLN A 5 3.32 -4.72 -5.06
C GLN A 5 3.40 -3.20 -4.98
N PHE A 6 4.21 -2.68 -4.07
CA PHE A 6 4.57 -1.26 -4.03
C PHE A 6 6.03 -1.08 -3.64
N THR A 7 6.59 0.10 -3.92
CA THR A 7 7.97 0.44 -3.56
C THR A 7 7.97 1.51 -2.49
N ASP A 8 8.72 1.30 -1.41
CA ASP A 8 8.82 2.25 -0.30
C ASP A 8 9.80 3.40 -0.61
N ALA A 9 9.90 4.37 0.31
CA ALA A 9 10.77 5.54 0.14
C ALA A 9 12.26 5.19 0.00
N ALA A 10 12.68 4.02 0.52
CA ALA A 10 14.04 3.51 0.41
C ALA A 10 14.28 2.70 -0.90
N GLY A 11 13.29 2.63 -1.79
CA GLY A 11 13.38 1.86 -3.03
C GLY A 11 13.18 0.35 -2.85
N ARG A 12 12.72 -0.10 -1.68
CA ARG A 12 12.45 -1.53 -1.43
C ARG A 12 11.05 -1.88 -1.92
N ARG A 13 10.94 -2.98 -2.67
CA ARG A 13 9.65 -3.52 -3.11
C ARG A 13 9.06 -4.43 -2.04
N TRP A 14 7.80 -4.19 -1.72
CA TRP A 14 7.00 -4.98 -0.80
C TRP A 14 5.86 -5.69 -1.55
N SER A 15 5.45 -6.84 -1.03
CA SER A 15 4.32 -7.63 -1.54
C SER A 15 3.31 -7.83 -0.43
N LEU A 16 2.04 -7.54 -0.72
CA LEU A 16 0.88 -7.74 0.15
C LEU A 16 -0.05 -8.75 -0.50
N PHE A 17 -0.59 -9.70 0.27
CA PHE A 17 -1.45 -10.76 -0.25
C PHE A 17 -2.78 -10.80 0.50
N ASP A 18 -3.89 -10.61 -0.22
CA ASP A 18 -5.23 -10.77 0.35
C ASP A 18 -6.28 -11.03 -0.75
N LYS A 19 -7.57 -11.07 -0.38
CA LYS A 19 -8.72 -11.14 -1.28
C LYS A 19 -8.84 -9.83 -2.07
N ALA A 20 -9.22 -9.93 -3.33
CA ALA A 20 -9.43 -8.78 -4.22
C ALA A 20 -10.24 -7.61 -3.60
N PRO A 21 -11.35 -7.86 -2.87
CA PRO A 21 -12.14 -6.77 -2.26
C PRO A 21 -11.42 -5.94 -1.19
N ILE A 22 -10.23 -6.35 -0.76
CA ILE A 22 -9.40 -5.58 0.17
C ILE A 22 -8.62 -4.47 -0.55
N PHE A 23 -8.35 -4.63 -1.85
CA PHE A 23 -7.54 -3.70 -2.64
C PHE A 23 -8.33 -2.93 -3.70
N ALA A 24 -9.54 -3.37 -4.02
CA ALA A 24 -10.34 -2.80 -5.11
C ALA A 24 -11.83 -2.99 -4.84
N ALA A 25 -12.67 -2.19 -5.50
CA ALA A 25 -14.12 -2.36 -5.41
C ALA A 25 -14.56 -3.70 -6.00
N MET A 26 -15.74 -4.16 -5.59
CA MET A 26 -16.26 -5.46 -6.03
C MET A 26 -16.43 -5.49 -7.55
N GLY A 27 -15.73 -6.41 -8.21
CA GLY A 27 -15.79 -6.59 -9.66
C GLY A 27 -14.70 -5.89 -10.46
N GLU A 28 -13.86 -5.05 -9.85
CA GLU A 28 -12.72 -4.41 -10.53
C GLU A 28 -11.58 -5.40 -10.81
N LEU A 29 -11.36 -6.33 -9.87
CA LEU A 29 -10.39 -7.41 -9.98
C LEU A 29 -11.12 -8.73 -10.19
N GLY A 30 -11.09 -9.24 -11.42
CA GLY A 30 -11.75 -10.47 -11.85
C GLY A 30 -10.84 -11.38 -12.69
N PRO A 31 -11.36 -12.53 -13.15
CA PRO A 31 -10.62 -13.50 -13.96
C PRO A 31 -10.14 -12.95 -15.30
N ASP A 32 -10.89 -11.99 -15.86
CA ASP A 32 -10.61 -11.37 -17.16
C ASP A 32 -9.78 -10.08 -17.03
N THR A 33 -9.44 -9.66 -15.80
CA THR A 33 -8.59 -8.48 -15.57
C THR A 33 -7.18 -8.76 -16.09
N SER A 34 -6.65 -7.83 -16.90
CA SER A 34 -5.26 -7.89 -17.38
C SER A 34 -4.33 -7.23 -16.37
N TYR A 35 -3.56 -8.04 -15.64
CA TYR A 35 -2.61 -7.58 -14.61
C TYR A 35 -1.23 -7.22 -15.20
N PRO A 36 -0.45 -6.31 -14.57
CA PRO A 36 -0.79 -5.56 -13.34
C PRO A 36 -1.77 -4.41 -13.60
N VAL A 37 -2.61 -4.12 -12.60
CA VAL A 37 -3.48 -2.94 -12.56
C VAL A 37 -3.17 -2.13 -11.30
N GLU A 38 -3.29 -0.82 -11.39
CA GLU A 38 -3.10 0.08 -10.26
C GLU A 38 -4.29 -0.06 -9.29
N VAL A 39 -3.98 -0.08 -7.99
CA VAL A 39 -4.95 -0.20 -6.89
C VAL A 39 -4.50 0.67 -5.72
N THR A 40 -5.41 0.95 -4.79
CA THR A 40 -5.09 1.68 -3.56
C THR A 40 -5.08 0.74 -2.36
N VAL A 41 -4.19 1.01 -1.41
CA VAL A 41 -4.12 0.27 -0.15
C VAL A 41 -4.53 1.21 0.97
N ALA A 42 -5.57 0.86 1.72
CA ALA A 42 -5.97 1.60 2.90
C ALA A 42 -4.86 1.56 3.94
N CYS A 43 -4.45 2.73 4.41
CA CYS A 43 -3.43 2.87 5.43
C CYS A 43 -3.75 4.01 6.40
N VAL A 44 -3.12 3.99 7.56
CA VAL A 44 -3.06 5.11 8.50
C VAL A 44 -1.66 5.69 8.50
N VAL A 45 -1.55 7.02 8.54
CA VAL A 45 -0.26 7.70 8.74
C VAL A 45 0.01 7.74 10.24
N ALA A 46 1.09 7.11 10.68
CA ALA A 46 1.45 7.04 12.10
C ALA A 46 2.15 8.32 12.57
N GLU A 47 3.21 8.75 11.87
CA GLU A 47 3.94 10.00 12.10
C GLU A 47 4.59 10.47 10.78
N GLY A 48 4.70 11.80 10.61
CA GLY A 48 5.43 12.42 9.52
C GLY A 48 6.61 13.21 10.06
N ASP A 49 7.78 13.10 9.42
CA ASP A 49 9.03 13.68 9.87
C ASP A 49 9.09 15.21 9.71
N GLY A 50 7.98 15.95 9.84
CA GLY A 50 7.93 17.42 9.96
C GLY A 50 8.57 18.26 8.83
N LEU A 51 9.15 17.62 7.81
CA LEU A 51 9.80 18.25 6.68
C LEU A 51 8.73 18.51 5.64
N ALA A 52 8.22 19.74 5.60
CA ALA A 52 7.21 20.13 4.62
C ALA A 52 7.79 20.08 3.20
N GLY A 53 7.36 19.12 2.38
CA GLY A 53 7.71 19.02 0.95
C GLY A 53 7.26 17.71 0.30
N ASP A 54 7.36 17.62 -1.03
CA ASP A 54 7.02 16.40 -1.78
C ASP A 54 8.01 15.23 -1.52
N ASP A 55 9.23 15.55 -1.07
CA ASP A 55 10.22 14.59 -0.58
C ASP A 55 10.00 14.20 0.90
N GLU A 56 8.91 14.65 1.52
CA GLU A 56 8.57 14.22 2.88
C GLU A 56 8.32 12.71 2.91
N VAL A 57 8.99 12.04 3.83
CA VAL A 57 8.83 10.63 4.09
C VAL A 57 7.97 10.47 5.33
N VAL A 58 6.99 9.57 5.26
CA VAL A 58 6.03 9.33 6.35
C VAL A 58 5.93 7.84 6.65
N THR A 59 5.71 7.52 7.92
CA THR A 59 5.44 6.14 8.33
C THR A 59 3.94 5.86 8.23
N ILE A 60 3.59 4.77 7.54
CA ILE A 60 2.22 4.30 7.40
C ILE A 60 2.06 2.88 7.95
N SER A 61 0.85 2.53 8.35
CA SER A 61 0.43 1.19 8.73
C SER A 61 -0.74 0.71 7.87
N THR A 62 -0.67 -0.53 7.37
CA THR A 62 -1.75 -1.21 6.62
C THR A 62 -2.79 -1.89 7.53
N SER A 63 -2.80 -1.56 8.82
CA SER A 63 -3.74 -2.08 9.82
C SER A 63 -5.25 -1.88 9.55
N PRO A 64 -5.75 -0.89 8.77
CA PRO A 64 -7.20 -0.75 8.53
C PRO A 64 -7.88 -2.00 7.96
N HIS A 65 -7.13 -2.81 7.20
CA HIS A 65 -7.60 -4.08 6.67
C HIS A 65 -6.80 -5.28 7.17
N GLY A 66 -5.86 -5.07 8.10
CA GLY A 66 -5.01 -6.12 8.66
C GLY A 66 -4.13 -6.82 7.61
N VAL A 67 -3.84 -6.14 6.50
CA VAL A 67 -3.04 -6.72 5.43
C VAL A 67 -1.57 -6.62 5.81
N THR A 68 -0.84 -7.72 5.68
CA THR A 68 0.58 -7.79 6.00
C THR A 68 1.39 -8.36 4.84
N THR A 69 2.68 -8.13 4.89
CA THR A 69 3.69 -8.88 4.12
C THR A 69 3.74 -10.34 4.60
N PRO A 70 4.33 -11.26 3.81
CA PRO A 70 4.44 -12.68 4.20
C PRO A 70 5.15 -12.93 5.55
N ASP A 71 6.04 -12.03 5.97
CA ASP A 71 6.74 -12.06 7.25
C ASP A 71 5.99 -11.32 8.38
N GLY A 72 4.78 -10.82 8.12
CA GLY A 72 3.89 -10.22 9.11
C GLY A 72 4.10 -8.73 9.36
N ARG A 73 4.94 -8.04 8.58
CA ARG A 73 5.11 -6.59 8.68
C ARG A 73 3.90 -5.85 8.08
N GLU A 74 3.46 -4.81 8.79
CA GLU A 74 2.37 -3.90 8.40
C GLU A 74 2.78 -2.41 8.36
N GLU A 75 4.00 -2.09 8.82
CA GLU A 75 4.52 -0.72 8.84
C GLU A 75 5.56 -0.47 7.74
N PHE A 76 5.40 0.66 7.05
CA PHE A 76 6.23 1.06 5.92
C PHE A 76 6.51 2.55 5.94
N THR A 77 7.62 2.91 5.29
CA THR A 77 8.06 4.29 5.18
C THR A 77 7.93 4.70 3.71
N VAL A 78 6.96 5.55 3.39
CA VAL A 78 6.60 5.92 2.02
C VAL A 78 6.82 7.41 1.78
N ARG A 79 6.97 7.80 0.51
CA ARG A 79 6.97 9.22 0.15
C ARG A 79 5.56 9.78 0.23
N ARG A 80 5.44 11.05 0.59
CA ARG A 80 4.14 11.70 0.74
C ARG A 80 3.36 11.78 -0.57
N ASP A 81 4.04 11.87 -1.70
CA ASP A 81 3.44 11.84 -3.05
C ASP A 81 2.79 10.49 -3.41
N GLN A 82 3.09 9.42 -2.67
CA GLN A 82 2.43 8.11 -2.81
C GLN A 82 1.08 8.04 -2.08
N LEU A 83 0.75 9.03 -1.24
CA LEU A 83 -0.52 9.07 -0.52
C LEU A 83 -1.58 9.84 -1.31
N ILE A 84 -2.77 9.26 -1.39
CA ILE A 84 -3.95 9.86 -2.03
C ILE A 84 -4.89 10.35 -0.92
N ARG A 85 -5.45 11.55 -1.07
CA ARG A 85 -6.42 12.16 -0.15
C ARG A 85 -7.87 11.90 -0.55
#